data_AF-A0AA96SAN2-F1
#
_entry.id   AF-A0AA96SAN2-F1
#
_cell.length_a   1.000
_cell.length_b   1.000
_cell.length_c   1.000
_cell.angle_alpha   90.00
_cell.angle_beta   90.00
_cell.angle_gamma   90.00
#
_symmetry.space_group_name_H-M   'P 1'
#
loop_
_entity.id
_entity.type
_entity.pdbx_description
1 polymer ?
#
loop_
_entity_poly.entity_id
_entity_poly.type
_entity_poly.pdbx_seq_one_letter_code
_entity_poly.pdbx_strand_id
1 'polypeptide(L)'
;MTGRNDPCSCGSGKKFKKCCGRNGVVSSIGHLLAEELRDVQKAMLTYTEEVAGMRLEREYQELLKQYPNLNKLETMGEIFYRYWVICVERDKDGKTLMDYFIEEFSAEIPRERTRNIVRSWQGQAQFVSGAIEEIEEEAIIVRDVLTSQSVRIAEREETLEVGCYLHGIILPYEQQAIFLMIPFTQEPGLSPVWEKQIKNAFKHSPYSSPQAFLKEKYVEMVNELYQEEEWIEWEDPRHQEVHERFTAFMKEQGVDAETIEEATAFWWAFCKENHPKPRNTGIFAAAVYYLFAAEMERVPYWSQKKLAAVFGASANSISVRTEELADFLYETAQTMPPETSSPMLASERALWEMTMKIEDQGAESIEEVQQVMNRAAHKPFKPQTDEQRAQMMLYDAYEAEGPIRREMARRALELDPDAADAYTIFTEFAGETEQWEFYLIQAIEAGKRKLGDDFFKENEGHFWGIVSTRPFMRAKQNYAMFLEAHQRFSEAVYQLEDLIRLNPNDNQGNRDILIELYIRLEKWAKAEKLLNEYIGGFIGEGYHRTLVELLKNGITEKAKHLWRKALVELPDAVPYLKGEKPLPSLPDFYQKGTESEAVVYASRNIDFWVDSGAYRYLSKL
;
A
#
# COMPACT_ATOMS: atom_id res chain seq x y z
N MET A 1 -9.14 18.27 42.41
CA MET A 1 -8.30 17.09 42.09
C MET A 1 -9.11 15.84 42.41
N THR A 2 -9.25 14.91 41.46
CA THR A 2 -9.94 13.63 41.66
C THR A 2 -9.15 12.76 42.63
N GLY A 3 -9.77 12.32 43.72
CA GLY A 3 -9.14 11.47 44.72
C GLY A 3 -8.83 10.08 44.19
N ARG A 4 -7.77 9.44 44.71
CA ARG A 4 -7.27 8.13 44.24
C ARG A 4 -8.33 7.02 44.26
N ASN A 5 -9.36 7.15 45.08
CA ASN A 5 -10.47 6.19 45.21
C ASN A 5 -11.78 6.64 44.54
N ASP A 6 -11.83 7.86 44.00
CA ASP A 6 -13.02 8.43 43.35
C ASP A 6 -13.24 7.79 41.97
N PRO A 7 -14.46 7.83 41.42
CA PRO A 7 -14.72 7.50 40.03
C PRO A 7 -13.78 8.30 39.11
N CYS A 8 -13.17 7.62 38.14
CA CYS A 8 -12.24 8.25 37.22
C CYS A 8 -12.99 9.24 36.32
N SER A 9 -12.46 10.46 36.19
CA SER A 9 -13.00 11.54 35.33
C SER A 9 -12.99 11.21 33.82
N CYS A 10 -12.41 10.06 33.45
CA CYS A 10 -12.38 9.56 32.09
C CYS A 10 -13.65 8.80 31.66
N GLY A 11 -14.70 8.74 32.49
CA GLY A 11 -15.94 8.06 32.13
C GLY A 11 -15.81 6.54 31.95
N SER A 12 -14.77 5.90 32.50
CA SER A 12 -14.60 4.44 32.47
C SER A 12 -15.48 3.68 33.47
N GLY A 13 -16.15 4.39 34.37
CA GLY A 13 -16.85 3.80 35.53
C GLY A 13 -15.92 3.19 36.60
N LYS A 14 -14.60 3.14 36.37
CA LYS A 14 -13.61 2.56 37.31
C LYS A 14 -13.09 3.62 38.30
N LYS A 15 -12.54 3.20 39.44
CA LYS A 15 -11.82 4.11 40.37
C LYS A 15 -10.54 4.65 39.72
N PHE A 16 -10.17 5.91 39.97
CA PHE A 16 -9.02 6.59 39.36
C PHE A 16 -7.72 5.74 39.40
N LYS A 17 -7.38 5.16 40.56
CA LYS A 17 -6.20 4.28 40.72
C LYS A 17 -6.20 2.99 39.89
N LYS A 18 -7.36 2.55 39.41
CA LYS A 18 -7.54 1.34 38.59
C LYS A 18 -7.75 1.67 37.10
N CYS A 19 -7.64 2.95 36.73
CA CYS A 19 -7.80 3.46 35.37
C CYS A 19 -6.62 4.38 35.02
N CYS A 20 -6.84 5.69 34.85
CA CYS A 20 -5.81 6.65 34.44
C CYS A 20 -4.66 6.79 35.46
N GLY A 21 -4.83 6.37 36.71
CA GLY A 21 -3.78 6.36 37.74
C GLY A 21 -2.98 5.06 37.85
N ARG A 22 -3.08 4.12 36.88
CA ARG A 22 -2.52 2.75 37.00
C ARG A 22 -1.02 2.65 36.66
N ASN A 23 -0.50 3.47 35.74
CA ASN A 23 0.87 3.30 35.19
C ASN A 23 1.82 4.50 35.40
N GLY A 24 1.48 5.47 36.26
CA GLY A 24 2.37 6.59 36.59
C GLY A 24 2.59 7.63 35.48
N VAL A 25 2.32 7.30 34.22
CA VAL A 25 2.17 8.24 33.10
C VAL A 25 0.72 8.74 33.11
N VAL A 26 0.52 9.99 33.52
CA VAL A 26 -0.77 10.67 33.41
C VAL A 26 -0.83 11.25 32.00
N SER A 27 -1.25 10.48 31.01
CA SER A 27 -1.75 11.08 29.77
C SER A 27 -2.97 11.93 30.11
N SER A 28 -3.04 13.16 29.58
CA SER A 28 -4.20 14.02 29.81
C SER A 28 -5.45 13.28 29.33
N ILE A 29 -6.58 13.45 30.02
CA ILE A 29 -7.83 12.82 29.57
C ILE A 29 -8.22 13.31 28.16
N GLY A 30 -7.81 14.53 27.79
CA GLY A 30 -7.97 15.05 26.43
C GLY A 30 -7.23 14.19 25.42
N HIS A 31 -5.95 13.89 25.66
CA HIS A 31 -5.15 13.04 24.77
C HIS A 31 -5.75 11.64 24.58
N LEU A 32 -6.18 11.00 25.68
CA LEU A 32 -6.79 9.66 25.61
C LEU A 32 -8.11 9.67 24.81
N LEU A 33 -8.94 10.70 24.98
CA LEU A 33 -10.17 10.82 24.20
C LEU A 33 -9.89 11.13 22.74
N ALA A 34 -8.91 11.98 22.45
CA ALA A 34 -8.51 12.30 21.07
C ALA A 34 -8.00 11.06 20.32
N GLU A 35 -7.17 10.23 20.95
CA GLU A 35 -6.73 8.93 20.39
C GLU A 35 -7.90 7.99 20.14
N GLU A 36 -8.78 7.80 21.14
CA GLU A 36 -9.96 6.92 20.99
C GLU A 36 -10.90 7.42 19.88
N LEU A 37 -11.11 8.74 19.75
CA LEU A 37 -11.94 9.31 18.69
C LEU A 37 -11.28 9.15 17.32
N ARG A 38 -9.96 9.30 17.22
CA ARG A 38 -9.22 9.02 15.97
C ARG A 38 -9.37 7.56 15.54
N ASP A 39 -9.32 6.62 16.48
CA ASP A 39 -9.54 5.19 16.18
C ASP A 39 -10.99 4.93 15.71
N VAL A 40 -11.98 5.60 16.30
CA VAL A 40 -13.38 5.51 15.81
C VAL A 40 -13.52 6.08 14.40
N GLN A 41 -12.90 7.22 14.11
CA GLN A 41 -12.96 7.80 12.76
C GLN A 41 -12.26 6.92 11.70
N LYS A 42 -11.14 6.26 12.05
CA LYS A 42 -10.52 5.24 11.19
C LYS A 42 -11.44 4.05 10.94
N ALA A 43 -12.08 3.53 11.99
CA ALA A 43 -13.04 2.44 11.85
C ALA A 43 -14.23 2.84 10.96
N MET A 44 -14.67 4.11 11.00
CA MET A 44 -15.71 4.63 10.13
C MET A 44 -15.27 4.68 8.66
N LEU A 45 -14.00 4.98 8.37
CA LEU A 45 -13.46 4.87 7.01
C LEU A 45 -13.38 3.42 6.53
N THR A 46 -12.90 2.50 7.38
CA THR A 46 -12.90 1.06 7.06
C THR A 46 -14.31 0.57 6.76
N TYR A 47 -15.28 0.91 7.61
CA TYR A 47 -16.69 0.59 7.36
C TYR A 47 -17.17 1.16 6.03
N THR A 48 -16.87 2.43 5.75
CA THR A 48 -17.26 3.09 4.48
C THR A 48 -16.68 2.35 3.26
N GLU A 49 -15.44 1.88 3.35
CA GLU A 49 -14.82 1.07 2.30
C GLU A 49 -15.53 -0.28 2.13
N GLU A 50 -15.79 -0.97 3.24
CA GLU A 50 -16.50 -2.26 3.24
C GLU A 50 -17.92 -2.16 2.65
N VAL A 51 -18.67 -1.09 2.97
CA VAL A 51 -20.07 -0.97 2.54
C VAL A 51 -20.26 -0.25 1.20
N ALA A 52 -19.32 0.62 0.81
CA ALA A 52 -19.53 1.53 -0.32
C ALA A 52 -18.29 1.77 -1.20
N GLY A 53 -17.13 1.14 -0.92
CA GLY A 53 -15.86 1.40 -1.60
C GLY A 53 -15.94 1.34 -3.13
N MET A 54 -16.39 0.21 -3.69
CA MET A 54 -16.53 0.06 -5.15
C MET A 54 -17.49 1.07 -5.79
N ARG A 55 -18.53 1.50 -5.07
CA ARG A 55 -19.48 2.49 -5.57
C ARG A 55 -18.84 3.88 -5.60
N LEU A 56 -18.19 4.25 -4.50
CA LEU A 56 -17.53 5.54 -4.32
C LEU A 56 -16.40 5.71 -5.32
N GLU A 57 -15.60 4.67 -5.58
CA GLU A 57 -14.56 4.70 -6.60
C GLU A 57 -15.13 5.06 -7.98
N ARG A 58 -16.17 4.34 -8.41
CA ARG A 58 -16.81 4.62 -9.71
C ARG A 58 -17.42 6.01 -9.78
N GLU A 59 -18.06 6.46 -8.70
CA GLU A 59 -18.66 7.81 -8.63
C GLU A 59 -17.57 8.89 -8.65
N TYR A 60 -16.44 8.66 -7.99
CA TYR A 60 -15.30 9.55 -8.00
C TYR A 60 -14.69 9.68 -9.40
N GLN A 61 -14.53 8.58 -10.14
CA GLN A 61 -14.06 8.62 -11.54
C GLN A 61 -14.98 9.45 -12.45
N GLU A 62 -16.29 9.45 -12.21
CA GLU A 62 -17.22 10.33 -12.94
C GLU A 62 -17.11 11.79 -12.46
N LEU A 63 -16.93 12.01 -11.17
CA LEU A 63 -16.74 13.32 -10.56
C LEU A 63 -15.50 14.05 -11.12
N LEU A 64 -14.40 13.32 -11.38
CA LEU A 64 -13.17 13.86 -11.97
C LEU A 64 -13.39 14.53 -13.33
N LYS A 65 -14.42 14.11 -14.09
CA LYS A 65 -14.76 14.75 -15.38
C LYS A 65 -15.28 16.18 -15.19
N GLN A 66 -15.90 16.45 -14.04
CA GLN A 66 -16.44 17.77 -13.69
C GLN A 66 -15.43 18.60 -12.88
N TYR A 67 -14.60 17.94 -12.06
CA TYR A 67 -13.67 18.56 -11.13
C TYR A 67 -12.25 17.96 -11.33
N PRO A 68 -11.55 18.34 -12.41
CA PRO A 68 -10.29 17.70 -12.79
C PRO A 68 -9.11 18.02 -11.87
N ASN A 69 -9.17 19.11 -11.08
CA ASN A 69 -8.09 19.42 -10.14
C ASN A 69 -8.08 18.44 -8.96
N LEU A 70 -9.17 17.72 -8.70
CA LEU A 70 -9.17 16.65 -7.71
C LEU A 70 -8.19 15.54 -8.06
N ASN A 71 -7.94 15.29 -9.36
CA ASN A 71 -6.95 14.30 -9.78
C ASN A 71 -5.51 14.72 -9.41
N LYS A 72 -5.25 16.03 -9.31
CA LYS A 72 -3.95 16.58 -8.90
C LYS A 72 -3.70 16.46 -7.39
N LEU A 73 -4.75 16.16 -6.62
CA LEU A 73 -4.64 15.84 -5.20
C LEU A 73 -4.35 14.35 -4.97
N GLU A 74 -4.09 13.58 -6.02
CA GLU A 74 -3.89 12.12 -5.95
C GLU A 74 -4.98 11.45 -5.10
N THR A 75 -4.57 10.64 -4.12
CA THR A 75 -5.47 9.95 -3.18
C THR A 75 -6.24 10.92 -2.27
N MET A 76 -5.74 12.14 -2.03
CA MET A 76 -6.41 13.10 -1.14
C MET A 76 -7.72 13.63 -1.72
N GLY A 77 -7.81 13.78 -3.04
CA GLY A 77 -9.04 14.23 -3.70
C GLY A 77 -10.20 13.25 -3.45
N GLU A 78 -9.92 11.96 -3.55
CA GLU A 78 -10.89 10.89 -3.29
C GLU A 78 -11.27 10.84 -1.81
N ILE A 79 -10.28 11.00 -0.92
CA ILE A 79 -10.48 11.03 0.53
C ILE A 79 -11.44 12.17 0.94
N PHE A 80 -11.23 13.39 0.44
CA PHE A 80 -12.13 14.51 0.73
C PHE A 80 -13.55 14.25 0.21
N TYR A 81 -13.68 13.67 -0.99
CA TYR A 81 -14.99 13.26 -1.51
C TYR A 81 -15.68 12.24 -0.59
N ARG A 82 -14.95 11.25 -0.07
CA ARG A 82 -15.48 10.26 0.86
C ARG A 82 -15.93 10.89 2.18
N TYR A 83 -15.18 11.85 2.73
CA TYR A 83 -15.60 12.57 3.94
C TYR A 83 -16.96 13.25 3.76
N TRP A 84 -17.15 13.87 2.59
CA TRP A 84 -18.43 14.47 2.23
C TRP A 84 -19.55 13.44 2.15
N VAL A 85 -19.35 12.33 1.42
CA VAL A 85 -20.37 11.27 1.30
C VAL A 85 -20.77 10.73 2.68
N ILE A 86 -19.79 10.51 3.56
CA ILE A 86 -20.00 9.96 4.90
C ILE A 86 -21.01 10.78 5.72
N CYS A 87 -20.96 12.12 5.65
CA CYS A 87 -21.77 12.99 6.48
C CYS A 87 -22.90 13.72 5.73
N VAL A 88 -22.93 13.72 4.40
CA VAL A 88 -23.87 14.50 3.59
C VAL A 88 -24.85 13.63 2.82
N GLU A 89 -24.36 12.61 2.12
CA GLU A 89 -25.19 11.80 1.23
C GLU A 89 -26.23 11.03 2.06
N ARG A 90 -27.50 11.13 1.66
CA ARG A 90 -28.60 10.44 2.33
C ARG A 90 -29.22 9.43 1.39
N ASP A 91 -29.47 8.25 1.93
CA ASP A 91 -30.22 7.22 1.22
C ASP A 91 -31.74 7.51 1.21
N LYS A 92 -32.50 6.55 0.69
CA LYS A 92 -33.98 6.59 0.63
C LYS A 92 -34.65 6.72 2.01
N ASP A 93 -33.98 6.26 3.06
CA ASP A 93 -34.46 6.29 4.45
C ASP A 93 -33.99 7.57 5.16
N GLY A 94 -33.28 8.45 4.45
CA GLY A 94 -32.79 9.72 4.93
C GLY A 94 -31.55 9.62 5.82
N LYS A 95 -30.86 8.47 5.84
CA LYS A 95 -29.68 8.23 6.68
C LYS A 95 -28.38 8.39 5.89
N THR A 96 -27.33 8.87 6.57
CA THR A 96 -25.97 8.92 6.02
C THR A 96 -25.17 7.67 6.40
N LEU A 97 -24.00 7.45 5.78
CA LEU A 97 -23.10 6.36 6.19
C LEU A 97 -22.63 6.52 7.64
N MET A 98 -22.41 7.76 8.09
CA MET A 98 -22.12 8.06 9.50
C MET A 98 -23.28 7.63 10.42
N ASP A 99 -24.54 7.84 10.02
CA ASP A 99 -25.69 7.44 10.82
C ASP A 99 -25.71 5.91 11.01
N TYR A 100 -25.50 5.14 9.92
CA TYR A 100 -25.42 3.68 9.97
C TYR A 100 -24.24 3.18 10.81
N PHE A 101 -23.05 3.73 10.60
CA PHE A 101 -21.86 3.40 11.38
C PHE A 101 -22.10 3.60 12.89
N ILE A 102 -22.69 4.73 13.29
CA ILE A 102 -22.94 5.03 14.70
C ILE A 102 -23.98 4.07 15.30
N GLU A 103 -25.01 3.70 14.54
CA GLU A 103 -26.03 2.76 14.98
C GLU A 103 -25.46 1.35 15.22
N GLU A 104 -24.58 0.90 14.35
CA GLU A 104 -23.97 -0.44 14.41
C GLU A 104 -22.84 -0.51 15.44
N PHE A 105 -21.93 0.47 15.46
CA PHE A 105 -20.65 0.36 16.18
C PHE A 105 -20.59 1.13 17.50
N SER A 106 -21.50 2.08 17.77
CA SER A 106 -21.40 2.88 19.01
C SER A 106 -21.53 2.04 20.29
N ALA A 107 -22.24 0.90 20.24
CA ALA A 107 -22.37 0.00 21.38
C ALA A 107 -21.04 -0.67 21.78
N GLU A 108 -20.15 -0.88 20.81
CA GLU A 108 -18.86 -1.55 21.00
C GLU A 108 -17.80 -0.64 21.62
N ILE A 109 -17.98 0.69 21.51
CA ILE A 109 -17.09 1.69 22.12
C ILE A 109 -17.08 1.48 23.64
N PRO A 110 -15.95 1.07 24.26
CA PRO A 110 -15.93 0.64 25.66
C PRO A 110 -16.20 1.77 26.65
N ARG A 111 -15.78 2.99 26.32
CA ARG A 111 -15.87 4.17 27.19
C ARG A 111 -17.16 4.95 26.94
N GLU A 112 -17.93 5.17 28.01
CA GLU A 112 -19.21 5.88 27.93
C GLU A 112 -19.07 7.32 27.42
N ARG A 113 -18.01 8.04 27.84
CA ARG A 113 -17.77 9.42 27.40
C ARG A 113 -17.51 9.51 25.89
N THR A 114 -16.60 8.67 25.36
CA THR A 114 -16.31 8.56 23.92
C THR A 114 -17.56 8.16 23.15
N ARG A 115 -18.31 7.17 23.64
CA ARG A 115 -19.57 6.72 23.04
C ARG A 115 -20.59 7.85 22.92
N ASN A 116 -20.75 8.67 23.96
CA ASN A 116 -21.69 9.78 23.97
C ASN A 116 -21.27 10.90 22.99
N ILE A 117 -19.97 11.15 22.88
CA ILE A 117 -19.43 12.07 21.87
C ILE A 117 -19.73 11.56 20.47
N VAL A 118 -19.41 10.30 20.16
CA VAL A 118 -19.65 9.69 18.84
C VAL A 118 -21.14 9.70 18.48
N ARG A 119 -22.03 9.39 19.42
CA ARG A 119 -23.49 9.48 19.20
C ARG A 119 -23.97 10.90 18.90
N SER A 120 -23.27 11.92 19.41
CA SER A 120 -23.62 13.31 19.12
C SER A 120 -23.31 13.73 17.68
N TRP A 121 -22.56 12.93 16.91
CA TRP A 121 -22.19 13.29 15.54
C TRP A 121 -23.36 13.14 14.55
N GLN A 122 -24.35 12.30 14.85
CA GLN A 122 -25.51 12.03 13.99
C GLN A 122 -26.23 13.33 13.58
N GLY A 123 -26.15 13.66 12.30
CA GLY A 123 -26.73 14.88 11.73
C GLY A 123 -26.13 16.20 12.24
N GLN A 124 -25.00 16.19 12.95
CA GLN A 124 -24.38 17.39 13.55
C GLN A 124 -23.09 17.83 12.87
N ALA A 125 -22.63 17.16 11.81
CA ALA A 125 -21.47 17.60 11.02
C ALA A 125 -21.68 19.05 10.52
N GLN A 126 -20.67 19.90 10.73
CA GLN A 126 -20.64 21.28 10.24
C GLN A 126 -19.44 21.46 9.32
N PHE A 127 -19.51 22.45 8.43
CA PHE A 127 -18.44 22.78 7.50
C PHE A 127 -17.81 24.11 7.91
N VAL A 128 -16.49 24.17 7.94
CA VAL A 128 -15.73 25.38 8.27
C VAL A 128 -14.80 25.71 7.12
N SER A 129 -14.78 26.98 6.71
CA SER A 129 -13.84 27.50 5.72
C SER A 129 -13.28 28.81 6.24
N GLY A 130 -12.00 28.87 6.60
CA GLY A 130 -11.51 29.97 7.41
C GLY A 130 -10.03 29.97 7.67
N ALA A 131 -9.55 30.97 8.40
CA ALA A 131 -8.14 31.11 8.75
C ALA A 131 -7.90 30.81 10.23
N ILE A 132 -6.74 30.22 10.54
CA ILE A 132 -6.28 30.04 11.93
C ILE A 132 -5.92 31.40 12.52
N GLU A 133 -6.60 31.79 13.60
CA GLU A 133 -6.35 33.05 14.32
C GLU A 133 -5.36 32.87 15.48
N GLU A 134 -5.44 31.72 16.15
CA GLU A 134 -4.65 31.43 17.34
C GLU A 134 -4.38 29.91 17.42
N ILE A 135 -3.19 29.57 17.92
CA ILE A 135 -2.78 28.19 18.20
C ILE A 135 -2.56 28.08 19.71
N GLU A 136 -3.29 27.17 20.34
CA GLU A 136 -3.16 26.81 21.75
C GLU A 136 -2.35 25.50 21.91
N GLU A 137 -2.08 25.08 23.14
CA GLU A 137 -1.27 23.89 23.43
C GLU A 137 -1.89 22.59 22.86
N GLU A 138 -3.21 22.44 22.96
CA GLU A 138 -3.99 21.25 22.55
C GLU A 138 -5.11 21.58 21.53
N ALA A 139 -5.11 22.78 20.93
CA ALA A 139 -6.20 23.21 20.04
C ALA A 139 -5.78 24.34 19.08
N ILE A 140 -6.59 24.54 18.05
CA ILE A 140 -6.53 25.72 17.17
C ILE A 140 -7.85 26.50 17.23
N ILE A 141 -7.78 27.81 17.01
CA ILE A 141 -8.95 28.68 16.85
C ILE A 141 -9.03 29.11 15.40
N VAL A 142 -10.13 28.74 14.74
CA VAL A 142 -10.37 29.02 13.32
C VAL A 142 -11.50 30.01 13.18
N ARG A 143 -11.27 31.14 12.51
CA ARG A 143 -12.34 32.06 12.11
C ARG A 143 -12.92 31.66 10.77
N ASP A 144 -14.18 31.27 10.80
CA ASP A 144 -14.94 31.00 9.59
C ASP A 144 -15.15 32.29 8.77
N VAL A 145 -14.88 32.19 7.47
CA VAL A 145 -14.83 33.33 6.55
C VAL A 145 -16.20 33.92 6.26
N LEU A 146 -17.27 33.11 6.29
CA LEU A 146 -18.62 33.51 5.90
C LEU A 146 -19.43 34.01 7.08
N THR A 147 -19.22 33.43 8.27
CA THR A 147 -19.94 33.76 9.50
C THR A 147 -19.17 34.73 10.40
N SER A 148 -17.85 34.84 10.21
CA SER A 148 -16.92 35.56 11.11
C SER A 148 -16.92 35.03 12.54
N GLN A 149 -17.45 33.82 12.78
CA GLN A 149 -17.42 33.16 14.08
C GLN A 149 -16.14 32.33 14.20
N SER A 150 -15.51 32.38 15.37
CA SER A 150 -14.34 31.57 15.67
C SER A 150 -14.77 30.26 16.35
N VAL A 151 -14.23 29.14 15.85
CA VAL A 151 -14.47 27.79 16.37
C VAL A 151 -13.18 27.28 16.97
N ARG A 152 -13.24 26.79 18.22
CA ARG A 152 -12.12 26.10 18.87
C ARG A 152 -12.16 24.62 18.49
N ILE A 153 -11.09 24.14 17.87
CA ILE A 153 -10.96 22.76 17.39
C ILE A 153 -9.85 22.08 18.19
N ALA A 154 -10.17 20.98 18.86
CA ALA A 154 -9.30 20.25 19.79
C ALA A 154 -8.29 19.35 19.07
N GLU A 155 -7.62 19.89 18.06
CA GLU A 155 -6.57 19.22 17.29
C GLU A 155 -5.42 20.20 17.08
N ARG A 156 -4.20 19.69 17.19
CA ARG A 156 -2.97 20.42 16.91
C ARG A 156 -2.05 19.53 16.10
N GLU A 157 -1.71 20.00 14.92
CA GLU A 157 -0.64 19.43 14.10
C GLU A 157 0.56 20.40 14.12
N GLU A 158 1.78 19.87 14.14
CA GLU A 158 3.00 20.69 14.23
C GLU A 158 3.21 21.58 13.01
N THR A 159 2.60 21.22 11.88
CA THR A 159 2.70 21.90 10.59
C THR A 159 1.75 23.10 10.44
N LEU A 160 0.79 23.28 11.35
CA LEU A 160 -0.18 24.37 11.28
C LEU A 160 0.38 25.66 11.89
N GLU A 161 0.23 26.78 11.18
CA GLU A 161 0.65 28.10 11.63
C GLU A 161 -0.52 29.09 11.67
N VAL A 162 -0.37 30.15 12.46
CA VAL A 162 -1.33 31.26 12.48
C VAL A 162 -1.39 31.89 11.08
N GLY A 163 -2.60 32.05 10.56
CA GLY A 163 -2.87 32.56 9.22
C GLY A 163 -3.13 31.48 8.16
N CYS A 164 -2.78 30.22 8.42
CA CYS A 164 -3.11 29.10 7.52
C CYS A 164 -4.61 29.10 7.22
N TYR A 165 -4.96 28.89 5.95
CA TYR A 165 -6.35 28.73 5.54
C TYR A 165 -6.72 27.25 5.60
N LEU A 166 -7.95 26.95 6.03
CA LEU A 166 -8.48 25.61 6.06
C LEU A 166 -9.92 25.52 5.57
N HIS A 167 -10.23 24.38 4.96
CA HIS A 167 -11.56 24.01 4.49
C HIS A 167 -11.84 22.56 4.94
N GLY A 168 -12.78 22.36 5.85
CA GLY A 168 -12.95 21.06 6.48
C GLY A 168 -14.33 20.82 7.06
N ILE A 169 -14.56 19.57 7.45
CA ILE A 169 -15.76 19.12 8.15
C ILE A 169 -15.39 18.97 9.63
N ILE A 170 -16.22 19.50 10.51
CA ILE A 170 -16.03 19.43 11.95
C ILE A 170 -17.18 18.70 12.63
N LEU A 171 -16.85 17.98 13.70
CA LEU A 171 -17.76 17.18 14.50
C LEU A 171 -17.80 17.70 15.94
N PRO A 172 -18.95 17.59 16.64
CA PRO A 172 -19.05 17.96 18.04
C PRO A 172 -18.06 17.21 18.93
N TYR A 173 -17.36 17.95 19.78
CA TYR A 173 -16.50 17.42 20.84
C TYR A 173 -16.66 18.26 22.11
N GLU A 174 -17.64 17.86 22.93
CA GLU A 174 -18.01 18.56 24.16
C GLU A 174 -18.39 20.04 23.94
N GLN A 175 -17.57 20.99 24.40
CA GLN A 175 -17.79 22.43 24.22
C GLN A 175 -17.04 22.99 23.00
N GLN A 176 -16.48 22.10 22.18
CA GLN A 176 -15.54 22.39 21.11
C GLN A 176 -15.84 21.48 19.92
N ALA A 177 -14.97 21.51 18.91
CA ALA A 177 -15.05 20.65 17.75
C ALA A 177 -13.78 19.81 17.59
N ILE A 178 -13.87 18.77 16.77
CA ILE A 178 -12.75 18.05 16.16
C ILE A 178 -12.96 18.03 14.64
N PHE A 179 -11.92 17.78 13.85
CA PHE A 179 -12.11 17.53 12.43
C PHE A 179 -12.69 16.12 12.21
N LEU A 180 -13.50 16.00 11.16
CA LEU A 180 -13.70 14.71 10.51
C LEU A 180 -12.41 14.42 9.73
N MET A 181 -11.55 13.59 10.32
CA MET A 181 -10.23 13.21 9.86
C MET A 181 -9.31 14.41 9.69
N ILE A 182 -9.02 14.83 8.46
CA ILE A 182 -8.10 15.93 8.15
C ILE A 182 -8.83 17.00 7.32
N PRO A 183 -8.61 18.29 7.59
CA PRO A 183 -9.09 19.36 6.72
C PRO A 183 -8.17 19.51 5.51
N PHE A 184 -8.68 20.15 4.46
CA PHE A 184 -7.83 20.72 3.42
C PHE A 184 -7.21 22.01 3.93
N THR A 185 -5.90 22.19 3.78
CA THR A 185 -5.13 23.31 4.36
C THR A 185 -4.22 23.98 3.33
N GLN A 186 -3.81 25.21 3.64
CA GLN A 186 -2.79 25.96 2.89
C GLN A 186 -2.00 26.92 3.75
N GLU A 187 -0.89 27.35 3.17
CA GLU A 187 -0.03 28.38 3.70
C GLU A 187 -0.75 29.72 3.94
N PRO A 188 -0.30 30.50 4.95
CA PRO A 188 -0.88 31.79 5.28
C PRO A 188 -0.94 32.79 4.12
N GLY A 189 0.00 32.70 3.16
CA GLY A 189 0.09 33.60 2.02
C GLY A 189 -1.13 33.57 1.10
N LEU A 190 -1.80 32.43 0.99
CA LEU A 190 -2.97 32.23 0.11
C LEU A 190 -4.29 32.61 0.77
N SER A 191 -4.32 32.72 2.10
CA SER A 191 -5.52 32.97 2.90
C SER A 191 -6.35 34.18 2.43
N PRO A 192 -5.78 35.37 2.12
CA PRO A 192 -6.56 36.51 1.64
C PRO A 192 -7.24 36.28 0.28
N VAL A 193 -6.59 35.53 -0.61
CA VAL A 193 -7.11 35.21 -1.96
C VAL A 193 -8.33 34.31 -1.81
N TRP A 194 -8.21 33.28 -0.98
CA TRP A 194 -9.25 32.30 -0.76
C TRP A 194 -10.41 32.84 0.02
N GLU A 195 -10.15 33.68 1.04
CA GLU A 195 -11.22 34.37 1.74
C GLU A 195 -12.08 35.17 0.77
N LYS A 196 -11.44 35.89 -0.17
CA LYS A 196 -12.12 36.67 -1.19
C LYS A 196 -12.90 35.77 -2.15
N GLN A 197 -12.32 34.65 -2.57
CA GLN A 197 -12.95 33.69 -3.47
C GLN A 197 -14.22 33.07 -2.85
N ILE A 198 -14.13 32.55 -1.63
CA ILE A 198 -15.26 31.94 -0.92
C ILE A 198 -16.37 32.96 -0.64
N LYS A 199 -16.02 34.18 -0.17
CA LYS A 199 -16.99 35.28 0.00
C LYS A 199 -17.69 35.63 -1.31
N ASN A 200 -16.95 35.67 -2.42
CA ASN A 200 -17.49 35.98 -3.73
C ASN A 200 -18.40 34.88 -4.26
N ALA A 201 -17.99 33.62 -4.13
CA ALA A 201 -18.76 32.46 -4.53
C ALA A 201 -20.07 32.39 -3.74
N PHE A 202 -20.03 32.57 -2.41
CA PHE A 202 -21.24 32.59 -1.58
C PHE A 202 -22.21 33.71 -1.98
N LYS A 203 -21.70 34.93 -2.17
CA LYS A 203 -22.50 36.11 -2.54
C LYS A 203 -23.26 35.94 -3.86
N HIS A 204 -22.70 35.19 -4.81
CA HIS A 204 -23.32 34.94 -6.12
C HIS A 204 -24.04 33.58 -6.20
N SER A 205 -24.07 32.83 -5.10
CA SER A 205 -24.76 31.56 -5.01
C SER A 205 -26.26 31.76 -4.67
N PRO A 206 -27.12 30.75 -4.93
CA PRO A 206 -28.52 30.79 -4.50
C PRO A 206 -28.71 30.54 -3.00
N TYR A 207 -27.65 30.25 -2.25
CA TYR A 207 -27.73 29.88 -0.84
C TYR A 207 -27.74 31.11 0.07
N SER A 208 -28.66 31.13 1.03
CA SER A 208 -28.71 32.15 2.09
C SER A 208 -28.00 31.71 3.38
N SER A 209 -27.75 30.41 3.54
CA SER A 209 -27.07 29.82 4.70
C SER A 209 -25.62 29.48 4.33
N PRO A 210 -24.62 30.02 5.07
CA PRO A 210 -23.22 29.62 4.90
C PRO A 210 -23.01 28.12 5.01
N GLN A 211 -23.65 27.46 5.97
CA GLN A 211 -23.53 26.00 6.15
C GLN A 211 -24.13 25.23 4.98
N ALA A 212 -25.29 25.65 4.45
CA ALA A 212 -25.87 24.99 3.28
C ALA A 212 -24.98 25.16 2.04
N PHE A 213 -24.40 26.36 1.87
CA PHE A 213 -23.45 26.63 0.80
C PHE A 213 -22.19 25.78 0.90
N LEU A 214 -21.49 25.82 2.04
CA LEU A 214 -20.25 25.07 2.25
C LEU A 214 -20.48 23.56 2.13
N LYS A 215 -21.61 23.05 2.66
CA LYS A 215 -21.99 21.66 2.52
C LYS A 215 -22.17 21.23 1.06
N GLU A 216 -22.98 21.97 0.29
CA GLU A 216 -23.28 21.59 -1.10
C GLU A 216 -22.11 21.85 -2.05
N LYS A 217 -21.22 22.79 -1.70
CA LYS A 217 -20.08 23.19 -2.52
C LYS A 217 -18.74 22.65 -2.05
N TYR A 218 -18.72 21.77 -1.04
CA TYR A 218 -17.49 21.26 -0.44
C TYR A 218 -16.49 20.71 -1.46
N VAL A 219 -16.92 19.77 -2.29
CA VAL A 219 -16.06 19.11 -3.30
C VAL A 219 -15.58 20.11 -4.37
N GLU A 220 -16.48 20.99 -4.82
CA GLU A 220 -16.14 22.07 -5.75
C GLU A 220 -15.11 23.03 -5.15
N MET A 221 -15.22 23.35 -3.86
CA MET A 221 -14.26 24.19 -3.14
C MET A 221 -12.92 23.49 -2.99
N VAL A 222 -12.86 22.21 -2.64
CA VAL A 222 -11.58 21.47 -2.60
C VAL A 222 -10.90 21.53 -3.98
N ASN A 223 -11.66 21.33 -5.06
CA ASN A 223 -11.16 21.44 -6.43
C ASN A 223 -10.70 22.86 -6.82
N GLU A 224 -11.47 23.90 -6.45
CA GLU A 224 -11.20 25.28 -6.82
C GLU A 224 -10.12 25.95 -5.98
N LEU A 225 -10.06 25.57 -4.71
CA LEU A 225 -9.08 26.09 -3.77
C LEU A 225 -7.73 25.45 -4.05
N TYR A 226 -7.65 24.20 -4.53
CA TYR A 226 -6.38 23.67 -5.00
C TYR A 226 -5.73 24.61 -6.04
N GLN A 227 -4.61 25.21 -5.64
CA GLN A 227 -3.72 25.92 -6.53
C GLN A 227 -2.45 25.10 -6.62
N GLU A 228 -2.02 24.86 -7.86
CA GLU A 228 -0.71 24.31 -8.15
C GLU A 228 0.29 25.37 -7.65
N GLU A 229 0.93 25.10 -6.52
CA GLU A 229 2.09 25.88 -6.13
C GLU A 229 3.16 25.63 -7.20
N GLU A 230 3.74 26.70 -7.74
CA GLU A 230 5.09 26.57 -8.30
C GLU A 230 5.99 26.19 -7.12
N TRP A 231 6.13 24.89 -6.86
CA TRP A 231 6.91 24.33 -5.77
C TRP A 231 8.43 24.49 -5.98
N ILE A 232 8.81 25.25 -7.00
CA ILE A 232 10.18 25.38 -7.49
C ILE A 232 10.63 26.84 -7.45
N GLU A 233 11.27 27.21 -6.36
CA GLU A 233 12.11 28.41 -6.33
C GLU A 233 13.55 28.05 -6.74
N TRP A 234 14.04 28.63 -7.83
CA TRP A 234 15.42 28.46 -8.29
C TRP A 234 16.36 29.46 -7.61
N GLU A 235 17.24 28.98 -6.74
CA GLU A 235 18.22 29.82 -6.03
C GLU A 235 19.28 30.44 -6.97
N ASP A 236 19.56 29.80 -8.09
CA ASP A 236 20.50 30.26 -9.12
C ASP A 236 19.79 30.38 -10.48
N PRO A 237 19.85 31.55 -11.15
CA PRO A 237 19.25 31.72 -12.48
C PRO A 237 19.73 30.70 -13.53
N ARG A 238 20.93 30.14 -13.33
CA ARG A 238 21.47 29.10 -14.22
C ARG A 238 20.82 27.74 -14.01
N HIS A 239 20.25 27.46 -12.83
CA HIS A 239 19.45 26.26 -12.60
C HIS A 239 18.13 26.34 -13.36
N GLN A 240 17.48 27.50 -13.30
CA GLN A 240 16.30 27.81 -14.08
C GLN A 240 16.58 27.67 -15.59
N GLU A 241 17.69 28.23 -16.07
CA GLU A 241 18.07 28.13 -17.49
C GLU A 241 18.32 26.66 -17.92
N VAL A 242 18.88 25.81 -17.04
CA VAL A 242 19.01 24.36 -17.33
C VAL A 242 17.63 23.72 -17.49
N HIS A 243 16.71 24.00 -16.55
CA HIS A 243 15.33 23.53 -16.58
C HIS A 243 14.63 23.92 -17.89
N GLU A 244 14.64 25.20 -18.22
CA GLU A 244 13.99 25.71 -19.44
C GLU A 244 14.53 25.02 -20.70
N ARG A 245 15.83 24.74 -20.74
CA ARG A 245 16.48 24.12 -21.91
C ARG A 245 16.10 22.65 -22.09
N PHE A 246 16.12 21.83 -21.04
CA PHE A 246 15.72 20.42 -21.21
C PHE A 246 14.21 20.28 -21.38
N THR A 247 13.40 21.10 -20.69
CA THR A 247 11.95 21.10 -20.82
C THR A 247 11.51 21.47 -22.23
N ALA A 248 12.12 22.51 -22.83
CA ALA A 248 11.85 22.87 -24.23
C ALA A 248 12.17 21.71 -25.18
N PHE A 249 13.32 21.05 -24.99
CA PHE A 249 13.72 19.93 -25.83
C PHE A 249 12.82 18.70 -25.66
N MET A 250 12.44 18.34 -24.42
CA MET A 250 11.51 17.25 -24.13
C MET A 250 10.15 17.47 -24.81
N LYS A 251 9.63 18.71 -24.77
CA LYS A 251 8.40 19.09 -25.49
C LYS A 251 8.54 18.92 -27.00
N GLU A 252 9.67 19.32 -27.58
CA GLU A 252 9.94 19.11 -29.01
C GLU A 252 10.00 17.62 -29.39
N GLN A 253 10.42 16.75 -28.46
CA GLN A 253 10.46 15.30 -28.68
C GLN A 253 9.11 14.61 -28.37
N GLY A 254 8.08 15.36 -27.97
CA GLY A 254 6.75 14.82 -27.67
C GLY A 254 6.66 14.06 -26.35
N VAL A 255 7.55 14.34 -25.40
CA VAL A 255 7.48 13.80 -24.03
C VAL A 255 6.27 14.43 -23.31
N ASP A 256 5.53 13.63 -22.56
CA ASP A 256 4.35 14.07 -21.81
C ASP A 256 4.70 15.00 -20.63
N ALA A 257 3.68 15.71 -20.13
CA ALA A 257 3.87 16.72 -19.08
C ALA A 257 4.31 16.12 -17.74
N GLU A 258 3.81 14.94 -17.38
CA GLU A 258 4.15 14.22 -16.14
C GLU A 258 5.64 13.87 -16.11
N THR A 259 6.17 13.30 -17.19
CA THR A 259 7.60 12.99 -17.30
C THR A 259 8.49 14.24 -17.24
N ILE A 260 8.01 15.36 -17.79
CA ILE A 260 8.72 16.64 -17.71
C ILE A 260 8.72 17.16 -16.27
N GLU A 261 7.64 17.00 -15.53
CA GLU A 261 7.53 17.36 -14.12
C GLU A 261 8.47 16.51 -13.25
N GLU A 262 8.58 15.21 -13.50
CA GLU A 262 9.54 14.33 -12.83
C GLU A 262 11.00 14.76 -13.07
N ALA A 263 11.35 15.06 -14.33
CA ALA A 263 12.68 15.58 -14.68
C ALA A 263 12.97 16.93 -14.00
N THR A 264 11.92 17.72 -13.83
CA THR A 264 11.97 19.02 -13.17
C THR A 264 12.16 18.88 -11.66
N ALA A 265 11.49 17.93 -11.01
CA ALA A 265 11.65 17.59 -9.58
C ALA A 265 13.01 17.04 -9.27
N PHE A 266 13.47 16.12 -10.10
CA PHE A 266 14.80 15.57 -10.01
C PHE A 266 15.88 16.68 -10.11
N TRP A 267 15.78 17.55 -11.11
CA TRP A 267 16.75 18.63 -11.30
C TRP A 267 16.72 19.64 -10.14
N TRP A 268 15.54 19.99 -9.64
CA TRP A 268 15.42 20.87 -8.47
C TRP A 268 16.06 20.26 -7.22
N ALA A 269 15.78 18.99 -6.92
CA ALA A 269 16.35 18.28 -5.78
C ALA A 269 17.87 18.22 -5.88
N PHE A 270 18.40 17.89 -7.07
CA PHE A 270 19.84 17.89 -7.31
C PHE A 270 20.46 19.27 -7.07
N CYS A 271 19.78 20.34 -7.52
CA CYS A 271 20.23 21.72 -7.34
C CYS A 271 20.27 22.15 -5.88
N LYS A 272 19.29 21.72 -5.08
CA LYS A 272 19.20 22.01 -3.64
C LYS A 272 20.32 21.34 -2.85
N GLU A 273 20.63 20.08 -3.15
CA GLU A 273 21.66 19.33 -2.41
C GLU A 273 23.08 19.67 -2.87
N ASN A 274 23.31 19.73 -4.18
CA ASN A 274 24.66 19.81 -4.75
C ASN A 274 25.11 21.23 -5.11
N HIS A 275 24.19 22.19 -5.10
CA HIS A 275 24.43 23.60 -5.46
C HIS A 275 25.32 23.78 -6.71
N PRO A 276 25.01 23.13 -7.85
CA PRO A 276 25.88 23.13 -9.02
C PRO A 276 26.03 24.53 -9.60
N LYS A 277 27.22 24.87 -10.14
CA LYS A 277 27.48 26.18 -10.77
C LYS A 277 27.79 26.03 -12.25
N PRO A 278 26.81 25.62 -13.08
CA PRO A 278 27.06 25.35 -14.49
C PRO A 278 27.53 26.60 -15.22
N ARG A 279 28.73 26.55 -15.81
CA ARG A 279 29.21 27.60 -16.73
C ARG A 279 28.61 27.46 -18.13
N ASN A 280 28.24 26.24 -18.50
CA ASN A 280 27.48 25.92 -19.70
C ASN A 280 26.29 25.06 -19.27
N THR A 281 25.12 25.68 -19.25
CA THR A 281 23.83 25.08 -18.86
C THR A 281 23.42 23.93 -19.78
N GLY A 282 23.93 23.91 -21.01
CA GLY A 282 23.64 22.86 -21.99
C GLY A 282 24.20 21.51 -21.62
N ILE A 283 25.26 21.46 -20.81
CA ILE A 283 25.84 20.19 -20.34
C ILE A 283 24.84 19.49 -19.42
N PHE A 284 24.30 20.20 -18.42
CA PHE A 284 23.34 19.63 -17.48
C PHE A 284 21.98 19.38 -18.13
N ALA A 285 21.51 20.28 -18.99
CA ALA A 285 20.25 20.07 -19.71
C ALA A 285 20.29 18.80 -20.58
N ALA A 286 21.40 18.58 -21.29
CA ALA A 286 21.61 17.34 -22.04
C ALA A 286 21.78 16.11 -21.13
N ALA A 287 22.42 16.27 -19.97
CA ALA A 287 22.65 15.18 -19.03
C ALA A 287 21.36 14.70 -18.35
N VAL A 288 20.47 15.63 -17.94
CA VAL A 288 19.14 15.33 -17.40
C VAL A 288 18.30 14.60 -18.45
N TYR A 289 18.24 15.12 -19.67
CA TYR A 289 17.53 14.43 -20.77
C TYR A 289 18.09 13.04 -21.03
N TYR A 290 19.42 12.90 -21.09
CA TYR A 290 20.06 11.62 -21.37
C TYR A 290 19.81 10.59 -20.25
N LEU A 291 19.78 11.02 -18.99
CA LEU A 291 19.43 10.18 -17.85
C LEU A 291 17.98 9.68 -17.97
N PHE A 292 17.02 10.59 -18.17
CA PHE A 292 15.61 10.21 -18.28
C PHE A 292 15.33 9.33 -19.52
N ALA A 293 16.01 9.58 -20.64
CA ALA A 293 15.95 8.73 -21.83
C ALA A 293 16.61 7.35 -21.64
N ALA A 294 17.42 7.16 -20.61
CA ALA A 294 18.02 5.88 -20.25
C ALA A 294 17.15 5.09 -19.26
N GLU A 295 16.45 5.79 -18.36
CA GLU A 295 15.61 5.18 -17.31
C GLU A 295 14.15 4.94 -17.75
N MET A 296 13.62 5.74 -18.68
CA MET A 296 12.20 5.73 -19.03
C MET A 296 11.95 5.40 -20.50
N GLU A 297 11.23 4.31 -20.77
CA GLU A 297 10.87 3.91 -22.15
C GLU A 297 10.01 4.97 -22.87
N ARG A 298 9.30 5.82 -22.11
CA ARG A 298 8.48 6.94 -22.61
C ARG A 298 9.28 8.16 -23.08
N VAL A 299 10.59 8.21 -22.84
CA VAL A 299 11.46 9.31 -23.28
C VAL A 299 12.32 8.86 -24.49
N PRO A 300 12.19 9.49 -25.67
CA PRO A 300 12.92 9.08 -26.85
C PRO A 300 14.45 9.07 -26.68
N TYR A 301 15.11 7.97 -27.05
CA TYR A 301 16.56 7.87 -26.90
C TYR A 301 17.34 8.76 -27.89
N TRP A 302 18.29 9.54 -27.36
CA TRP A 302 19.30 10.27 -28.14
C TRP A 302 20.70 9.97 -27.61
N SER A 303 21.62 9.60 -28.51
CA SER A 303 23.04 9.42 -28.13
C SER A 303 23.64 10.73 -27.60
N GLN A 304 24.55 10.65 -26.62
CA GLN A 304 25.29 11.80 -26.07
C GLN A 304 25.96 12.67 -27.15
N LYS A 305 26.42 12.07 -28.26
CA LYS A 305 27.02 12.82 -29.40
C LYS A 305 26.01 13.73 -30.10
N LYS A 306 24.76 13.29 -30.25
CA LYS A 306 23.69 14.11 -30.84
C LYS A 306 23.25 15.21 -29.88
N LEU A 307 23.09 14.86 -28.60
CA LEU A 307 22.77 15.84 -27.55
C LEU A 307 23.85 16.92 -27.41
N ALA A 308 25.13 16.54 -27.49
CA ALA A 308 26.25 17.46 -27.50
C ALA A 308 26.14 18.53 -28.61
N ALA A 309 25.69 18.14 -29.80
CA ALA A 309 25.49 19.06 -30.92
C ALA A 309 24.30 20.01 -30.70
N VAL A 310 23.20 19.50 -30.12
CA VAL A 310 21.98 20.29 -29.85
C VAL A 310 22.20 21.29 -28.71
N PHE A 311 22.82 20.85 -27.62
CA PHE A 311 22.96 21.64 -26.41
C PHE A 311 24.27 22.44 -26.33
N GLY A 312 25.14 22.37 -27.35
CA GLY A 312 26.40 23.09 -27.37
C GLY A 312 27.39 22.61 -26.30
N ALA A 313 27.48 21.29 -26.12
CA ALA A 313 28.29 20.62 -25.12
C ALA A 313 29.26 19.61 -25.77
N SER A 314 30.11 18.96 -24.98
CA SER A 314 30.89 17.79 -25.43
C SER A 314 30.27 16.51 -24.88
N ALA A 315 30.30 15.42 -25.65
CA ALA A 315 29.76 14.13 -25.20
C ALA A 315 30.42 13.65 -23.90
N ASN A 316 31.73 13.88 -23.73
CA ASN A 316 32.44 13.56 -22.50
C ASN A 316 31.93 14.38 -21.30
N SER A 317 31.66 15.67 -21.50
CA SER A 317 31.09 16.51 -20.43
C SER A 317 29.68 16.09 -20.06
N ILE A 318 28.87 15.63 -21.03
CA ILE A 318 27.54 15.09 -20.77
C ILE A 318 27.67 13.80 -19.95
N SER A 319 28.53 12.86 -20.35
CA SER A 319 28.73 11.59 -19.64
C SER A 319 29.08 11.81 -18.16
N VAL A 320 30.07 12.67 -17.88
CA VAL A 320 30.49 12.98 -16.51
C VAL A 320 29.34 13.56 -15.68
N ARG A 321 28.50 14.42 -16.27
CA ARG A 321 27.35 14.99 -15.54
C ARG A 321 26.18 14.02 -15.45
N THR A 322 25.99 13.12 -16.40
CA THR A 322 24.99 12.06 -16.26
C THR A 322 25.38 11.09 -15.16
N GLU A 323 26.66 10.71 -15.04
CA GLU A 323 27.14 9.88 -13.93
C GLU A 323 26.86 10.55 -12.57
N GLU A 324 27.21 11.83 -12.43
CA GLU A 324 26.92 12.61 -11.21
C GLU A 324 25.41 12.70 -10.89
N LEU A 325 24.56 12.88 -11.91
CA LEU A 325 23.11 12.89 -11.73
C LEU A 325 22.57 11.50 -11.40
N ALA A 326 23.09 10.44 -12.00
CA ALA A 326 22.70 9.06 -11.73
C ALA A 326 23.08 8.63 -10.30
N ASP A 327 24.27 9.01 -9.83
CA ASP A 327 24.69 8.79 -8.45
C ASP A 327 23.73 9.46 -7.46
N PHE A 328 23.33 10.71 -7.72
CA PHE A 328 22.35 11.42 -6.89
C PHE A 328 20.95 10.78 -6.95
N LEU A 329 20.50 10.34 -8.14
CA LEU A 329 19.24 9.62 -8.30
C LEU A 329 19.23 8.35 -7.46
N TYR A 330 20.33 7.58 -7.51
CA TYR A 330 20.52 6.36 -6.73
C TYR A 330 20.55 6.62 -5.22
N GLU A 331 21.28 7.64 -4.77
CA GLU A 331 21.32 8.03 -3.35
C GLU A 331 19.95 8.48 -2.83
N THR A 332 19.21 9.24 -3.65
CA THR A 332 17.85 9.70 -3.30
C THR A 332 16.88 8.52 -3.24
N ALA A 333 16.93 7.58 -4.18
CA ALA A 333 16.13 6.36 -4.20
C ALA A 333 16.36 5.46 -2.97
N GLN A 334 17.55 5.47 -2.37
CA GLN A 334 17.82 4.74 -1.11
C GLN A 334 17.17 5.38 0.13
N THR A 335 16.82 6.67 0.06
CA THR A 335 16.23 7.42 1.17
C THR A 335 14.71 7.56 1.10
N MET A 336 14.12 7.35 -0.08
CA MET A 336 12.67 7.31 -0.25
C MET A 336 12.14 5.91 0.11
N PRO A 337 10.96 5.80 0.76
CA PRO A 337 10.30 4.52 0.90
C PRO A 337 10.03 3.97 -0.51
N PRO A 338 10.33 2.68 -0.79
CA PRO A 338 10.12 2.14 -2.13
C PRO A 338 8.62 2.14 -2.46
N GLU A 339 8.21 2.92 -3.48
CA GLU A 339 6.83 2.94 -3.98
C GLU A 339 6.47 1.65 -4.75
N THR A 340 7.46 0.84 -5.14
CA THR A 340 7.24 -0.32 -6.02
C THR A 340 7.88 -1.63 -5.54
N SER A 341 8.42 -1.68 -4.32
CA SER A 341 8.79 -2.98 -3.77
C SER A 341 7.53 -3.77 -3.43
N SER A 342 7.43 -5.03 -3.87
CA SER A 342 6.50 -5.96 -3.22
C SER A 342 6.81 -5.89 -1.71
N PRO A 343 5.85 -5.49 -0.84
CA PRO A 343 6.13 -5.21 0.57
C PRO A 343 6.86 -6.35 1.30
N MET A 344 6.72 -7.57 0.77
CA MET A 344 7.37 -8.78 1.26
C MET A 344 8.87 -8.83 0.97
N LEU A 345 9.35 -8.37 -0.21
CA LEU A 345 10.77 -8.36 -0.58
C LEU A 345 11.55 -7.26 0.15
N ALA A 346 10.99 -6.06 0.31
CA ALA A 346 11.62 -5.01 1.12
C ALA A 346 11.74 -5.41 2.60
N SER A 347 10.68 -6.02 3.16
CA SER A 347 10.72 -6.57 4.51
C SER A 347 11.76 -7.69 4.65
N GLU A 348 11.91 -8.54 3.61
CA GLU A 348 12.93 -9.58 3.55
C GLU A 348 14.34 -9.00 3.50
N ARG A 349 14.60 -7.99 2.66
CA ARG A 349 15.87 -7.26 2.58
C ARG A 349 16.26 -6.69 3.94
N ALA A 350 15.35 -5.97 4.60
CA ALA A 350 15.60 -5.38 5.90
C ALA A 350 15.94 -6.45 6.96
N LEU A 351 15.21 -7.58 6.96
CA LEU A 351 15.47 -8.69 7.88
C LEU A 351 16.81 -9.35 7.57
N TRP A 352 17.14 -9.57 6.30
CA TRP A 352 18.43 -10.13 5.86
C TRP A 352 19.60 -9.24 6.29
N GLU A 353 19.53 -7.94 6.01
CA GLU A 353 20.56 -6.98 6.41
C GLU A 353 20.75 -6.96 7.93
N MET A 354 19.66 -7.06 8.70
CA MET A 354 19.72 -7.17 10.16
C MET A 354 20.40 -8.46 10.61
N THR A 355 20.06 -9.60 10.00
CA THR A 355 20.72 -10.90 10.28
C THR A 355 22.22 -10.82 10.01
N MET A 356 22.64 -10.25 8.88
CA MET A 356 24.07 -10.10 8.55
C MET A 356 24.80 -9.20 9.56
N LYS A 357 24.18 -8.12 10.04
CA LYS A 357 24.76 -7.25 11.08
C LYS A 357 24.93 -7.96 12.43
N ILE A 358 24.01 -8.88 12.77
CA ILE A 358 24.08 -9.67 13.99
C ILE A 358 25.22 -10.68 13.90
N GLU A 359 25.32 -11.38 12.77
CA GLU A 359 26.38 -12.37 12.51
C GLU A 359 27.78 -11.73 12.52
N ASP A 360 27.95 -10.56 11.89
CA ASP A 360 29.23 -9.83 11.86
C ASP A 360 29.72 -9.43 13.26
N GLN A 361 28.80 -9.17 14.19
CA GLN A 361 29.13 -8.83 15.58
C GLN A 361 29.26 -10.05 16.50
N GLY A 362 28.98 -11.26 15.99
CA GLY A 362 29.11 -12.51 16.73
C GLY A 362 28.27 -12.54 18.00
N ALA A 363 27.06 -11.98 17.97
CA ALA A 363 26.16 -12.00 19.13
C ALA A 363 25.73 -13.43 19.46
N GLU A 364 25.98 -13.88 20.68
CA GLU A 364 25.68 -15.26 21.14
C GLU A 364 24.47 -15.29 22.10
N SER A 365 24.01 -14.13 22.57
CA SER A 365 22.87 -14.00 23.49
C SER A 365 21.76 -13.11 22.95
N ILE A 366 20.53 -13.32 23.43
CA ILE A 366 19.35 -12.51 23.07
C ILE A 366 19.58 -11.03 23.47
N GLU A 367 20.23 -10.79 24.60
CA GLU A 367 20.57 -9.44 25.05
C GLU A 367 21.55 -8.75 24.09
N GLU A 368 22.55 -9.48 23.57
CA GLU A 368 23.49 -8.95 22.57
C GLU A 368 22.78 -8.69 21.25
N VAL A 369 21.94 -9.61 20.78
CA VAL A 369 21.11 -9.42 19.57
C VAL A 369 20.27 -8.14 19.68
N GLN A 370 19.59 -7.93 20.81
CA GLN A 370 18.78 -6.73 21.02
C GLN A 370 19.63 -5.45 21.05
N GLN A 371 20.84 -5.51 21.62
CA GLN A 371 21.77 -4.38 21.60
C GLN A 371 22.26 -4.06 20.20
N VAL A 372 22.57 -5.08 19.38
CA VAL A 372 22.96 -4.93 17.98
C VAL A 372 21.81 -4.33 17.18
N MET A 373 20.59 -4.84 17.33
CA MET A 373 19.37 -4.29 16.70
C MET A 373 19.20 -2.81 17.00
N ASN A 374 19.27 -2.41 18.27
CA ASN A 374 19.08 -1.01 18.66
C ASN A 374 20.20 -0.09 18.11
N ARG A 375 21.45 -0.56 18.07
CA ARG A 375 22.60 0.24 17.61
C ARG A 375 22.74 0.32 16.08
N ALA A 376 22.30 -0.71 15.37
CA ALA A 376 22.54 -0.89 13.94
C ALA A 376 21.28 -0.68 13.07
N ALA A 377 20.11 -0.44 13.68
CA ALA A 377 18.84 -0.19 12.98
C ALA A 377 18.93 0.92 11.92
N HIS A 378 19.63 2.01 12.23
CA HIS A 378 19.73 3.19 11.34
C HIS A 378 21.04 3.25 10.54
N LYS A 379 21.89 2.21 10.62
CA LYS A 379 23.16 2.18 9.89
C LYS A 379 22.96 1.40 8.60
N PRO A 380 23.34 1.93 7.42
CA PRO A 380 23.26 1.18 6.18
C PRO A 380 24.13 -0.08 6.28
N PHE A 381 23.61 -1.22 5.82
CA PHE A 381 24.40 -2.43 5.70
C PHE A 381 25.43 -2.28 4.57
N LYS A 382 26.65 -2.78 4.76
CA LYS A 382 27.69 -2.79 3.74
C LYS A 382 28.15 -4.22 3.50
N PRO A 383 27.97 -4.77 2.29
CA PRO A 383 28.30 -6.16 2.00
C PRO A 383 29.82 -6.37 2.01
N GLN A 384 30.29 -7.35 2.77
CA GLN A 384 31.72 -7.67 2.92
C GLN A 384 32.15 -8.81 1.99
N THR A 385 31.29 -9.81 1.79
CA THR A 385 31.59 -10.98 0.95
C THR A 385 31.01 -10.85 -0.47
N ASP A 386 31.52 -11.64 -1.41
CA ASP A 386 30.94 -11.74 -2.77
C ASP A 386 29.48 -12.20 -2.71
N GLU A 387 29.18 -13.15 -1.83
CA GLU A 387 27.82 -13.63 -1.56
C GLU A 387 26.87 -12.51 -1.10
N GLN A 388 27.30 -11.69 -0.13
CA GLN A 388 26.49 -10.57 0.35
C GLN A 388 26.29 -9.51 -0.75
N ARG A 389 27.31 -9.27 -1.58
CA ARG A 389 27.19 -8.38 -2.75
C ARG A 389 26.21 -8.93 -3.77
N ALA A 390 26.26 -10.23 -4.05
CA ALA A 390 25.33 -10.90 -4.96
C ALA A 390 23.89 -10.81 -4.46
N GLN A 391 23.65 -11.08 -3.17
CA GLN A 391 22.31 -11.02 -2.58
C GLN A 391 21.73 -9.59 -2.61
N MET A 392 22.51 -8.57 -2.26
CA MET A 392 22.06 -7.17 -2.36
C MET A 392 21.72 -6.79 -3.80
N MET A 393 22.59 -7.17 -4.75
CA MET A 393 22.36 -6.94 -6.16
C MET A 393 21.09 -7.63 -6.66
N LEU A 394 20.72 -8.78 -6.10
CA LEU A 394 19.48 -9.48 -6.45
C LEU A 394 18.23 -8.83 -5.87
N TYR A 395 18.32 -8.20 -4.69
CA TYR A 395 17.23 -7.35 -4.22
C TYR A 395 17.01 -6.16 -5.16
N ASP A 396 18.09 -5.47 -5.54
CA ASP A 396 18.01 -4.37 -6.51
C ASP A 396 17.51 -4.87 -7.90
N ALA A 397 17.87 -6.10 -8.30
CA ALA A 397 17.41 -6.68 -9.56
C ALA A 397 15.88 -6.94 -9.59
N TYR A 398 15.28 -7.28 -8.45
CA TYR A 398 13.82 -7.43 -8.34
C TYR A 398 13.07 -6.08 -8.42
N GLU A 399 13.75 -4.96 -8.16
CA GLU A 399 13.22 -3.61 -8.30
C GLU A 399 13.45 -3.03 -9.71
N ALA A 400 14.50 -3.48 -10.40
CA ALA A 400 14.79 -3.12 -11.79
C ALA A 400 13.94 -3.92 -12.79
N GLU A 401 13.88 -3.53 -14.08
CA GLU A 401 13.19 -4.27 -15.13
C GLU A 401 14.07 -4.58 -16.36
N GLY A 402 13.59 -5.47 -17.22
CA GLY A 402 14.14 -5.68 -18.57
C GLY A 402 15.64 -6.03 -18.61
N PRO A 403 16.42 -5.43 -19.54
CA PRO A 403 17.84 -5.74 -19.70
C PRO A 403 18.70 -5.48 -18.46
N ILE A 404 18.33 -4.51 -17.62
CA ILE A 404 19.07 -4.14 -16.40
C ILE A 404 18.95 -5.25 -15.37
N ARG A 405 17.72 -5.70 -15.08
CA ARG A 405 17.45 -6.86 -14.21
C ARG A 405 18.25 -8.09 -14.66
N ARG A 406 18.28 -8.36 -15.97
CA ARG A 406 19.05 -9.48 -16.55
C ARG A 406 20.55 -9.36 -16.28
N GLU A 407 21.13 -8.18 -16.47
CA GLU A 407 22.56 -7.96 -16.26
C GLU A 407 22.94 -8.04 -14.78
N MET A 408 22.10 -7.53 -13.88
CA MET A 408 22.28 -7.67 -12.43
C MET A 408 22.27 -9.14 -12.01
N ALA A 409 21.29 -9.93 -12.45
CA ALA A 409 21.26 -11.37 -12.20
C ALA A 409 22.51 -12.09 -12.74
N ARG A 410 22.99 -11.68 -13.93
CA ARG A 410 24.22 -12.23 -14.53
C ARG A 410 25.44 -11.94 -13.66
N ARG A 411 25.61 -10.70 -13.21
CA ARG A 411 26.73 -10.28 -12.34
C ARG A 411 26.64 -10.91 -10.95
N ALA A 412 25.43 -11.11 -10.43
CA ALA A 412 25.24 -11.84 -9.18
C ALA A 412 25.76 -13.28 -9.29
N LEU A 413 25.54 -13.98 -10.41
CA LEU A 413 26.12 -15.32 -10.65
C LEU A 413 27.65 -15.33 -10.83
N GLU A 414 28.26 -14.22 -11.28
CA GLU A 414 29.72 -14.10 -11.33
C GLU A 414 30.32 -14.03 -9.92
N LEU A 415 29.58 -13.47 -8.96
CA LEU A 415 29.99 -13.33 -7.56
C LEU A 415 29.63 -14.57 -6.73
N ASP A 416 28.42 -15.10 -6.91
CA ASP A 416 27.88 -16.28 -6.23
C ASP A 416 27.17 -17.20 -7.23
N PRO A 417 27.85 -18.28 -7.72
CA PRO A 417 27.26 -19.25 -8.63
C PRO A 417 26.05 -20.00 -8.05
N ASP A 418 25.88 -19.98 -6.72
CA ASP A 418 24.79 -20.62 -6.00
C ASP A 418 23.68 -19.63 -5.58
N ALA A 419 23.65 -18.44 -6.20
CA ALA A 419 22.58 -17.46 -6.01
C ALA A 419 21.28 -17.89 -6.72
N ALA A 420 20.40 -18.58 -5.98
CA ALA A 420 19.14 -19.13 -6.49
C ALA A 420 18.24 -18.10 -7.19
N ASP A 421 18.11 -16.90 -6.62
CA ASP A 421 17.25 -15.84 -7.18
C ASP A 421 17.73 -15.37 -8.56
N ALA A 422 19.03 -15.41 -8.85
CA ALA A 422 19.54 -15.03 -10.18
C ALA A 422 19.00 -15.97 -11.26
N TYR A 423 18.97 -17.28 -10.99
CA TYR A 423 18.37 -18.26 -11.89
C TYR A 423 16.86 -18.09 -11.99
N THR A 424 16.18 -17.75 -10.90
CA THR A 424 14.75 -17.41 -10.92
C THR A 424 14.48 -16.21 -11.84
N ILE A 425 15.26 -15.14 -11.76
CA ILE A 425 15.14 -13.98 -12.64
C ILE A 425 15.37 -14.36 -14.11
N PHE A 426 16.32 -15.27 -14.40
CA PHE A 426 16.57 -15.71 -15.77
C PHE A 426 15.37 -16.40 -16.45
N THR A 427 14.39 -16.87 -15.68
CA THR A 427 13.16 -17.44 -16.23
C THR A 427 12.34 -16.44 -17.04
N GLU A 428 12.36 -15.15 -16.67
CA GLU A 428 11.67 -14.07 -17.40
C GLU A 428 12.25 -13.84 -18.81
N PHE A 429 13.50 -14.27 -19.03
CA PHE A 429 14.23 -14.11 -20.28
C PHE A 429 14.35 -15.42 -21.07
N ALA A 430 13.68 -16.48 -20.63
CA ALA A 430 13.66 -17.75 -21.33
C ALA A 430 12.89 -17.60 -22.66
N GLY A 431 13.51 -18.00 -23.77
CA GLY A 431 12.87 -17.95 -25.09
C GLY A 431 11.95 -19.15 -25.35
N GLU A 432 12.15 -20.25 -24.62
CA GLU A 432 11.48 -21.53 -24.78
C GLU A 432 11.17 -22.16 -23.42
N THR A 433 10.13 -23.00 -23.36
CA THR A 433 9.65 -23.66 -22.13
C THR A 433 10.73 -24.51 -21.46
N GLU A 434 11.54 -25.24 -22.24
CA GLU A 434 12.63 -26.08 -21.74
C GLU A 434 13.72 -25.25 -21.05
N GLN A 435 13.98 -24.04 -21.57
CA GLN A 435 14.93 -23.11 -20.98
C GLN A 435 14.40 -22.53 -19.67
N TRP A 436 13.10 -22.22 -19.59
CA TRP A 436 12.45 -21.79 -18.35
C TRP A 436 12.58 -22.89 -17.29
N GLU A 437 12.21 -24.12 -17.63
CA GLU A 437 12.33 -25.26 -16.71
C GLU A 437 13.77 -25.45 -16.23
N PHE A 438 14.73 -25.37 -17.16
CA PHE A 438 16.15 -25.48 -16.83
C PHE A 438 16.57 -24.46 -15.77
N TYR A 439 16.20 -23.18 -15.94
CA TYR A 439 16.54 -22.15 -14.96
C TYR A 439 15.89 -22.38 -13.59
N LEU A 440 14.63 -22.83 -13.55
CA LEU A 440 13.98 -23.19 -12.29
C LEU A 440 14.68 -24.34 -11.57
N ILE A 441 15.10 -25.37 -12.31
CA ILE A 441 15.87 -26.49 -11.75
C ILE A 441 17.22 -25.98 -11.24
N GLN A 442 17.92 -25.12 -11.99
CA GLN A 442 19.19 -24.54 -11.53
C GLN A 442 19.01 -23.70 -10.26
N ALA A 443 17.94 -22.92 -10.15
CA ALA A 443 17.62 -22.14 -8.95
C ALA A 443 17.48 -23.04 -7.71
N ILE A 444 16.75 -24.15 -7.83
CA ILE A 444 16.57 -25.12 -6.75
C ILE A 444 17.89 -25.79 -6.37
N GLU A 445 18.67 -26.24 -7.36
CA GLU A 445 19.94 -26.94 -7.12
C GLU A 445 21.01 -25.99 -6.55
N ALA A 446 21.05 -24.73 -6.96
CA ALA A 446 21.87 -23.68 -6.37
C ALA A 446 21.53 -23.50 -4.89
N GLY A 447 20.25 -23.34 -4.55
CA GLY A 447 19.80 -23.25 -3.17
C GLY A 447 20.16 -24.49 -2.33
N LYS A 448 20.06 -25.71 -2.89
CA LYS A 448 20.47 -26.93 -2.19
C LYS A 448 21.98 -26.95 -1.89
N ARG A 449 22.82 -26.60 -2.86
CA ARG A 449 24.27 -26.55 -2.67
C ARG A 449 24.66 -25.50 -1.63
N LYS A 450 24.01 -24.33 -1.67
CA LYS A 450 24.23 -23.22 -0.74
C LYS A 450 23.89 -23.58 0.71
N LEU A 451 22.74 -24.21 0.92
CA LEU A 451 22.28 -24.56 2.27
C LEU A 451 22.96 -25.83 2.81
N GLY A 452 23.15 -26.85 1.96
CA GLY A 452 23.76 -28.13 2.33
C GLY A 452 22.82 -29.09 3.08
N ASP A 453 23.05 -30.39 2.93
CA ASP A 453 22.13 -31.45 3.41
C ASP A 453 21.88 -31.44 4.93
N ASP A 454 22.89 -31.10 5.72
CA ASP A 454 22.75 -31.10 7.19
C ASP A 454 21.90 -29.93 7.68
N PHE A 455 22.02 -28.77 7.02
CA PHE A 455 21.15 -27.62 7.29
C PHE A 455 19.67 -27.96 7.05
N PHE A 456 19.36 -28.70 5.98
CA PHE A 456 17.99 -29.14 5.70
C PHE A 456 17.43 -30.03 6.81
N LYS A 457 18.23 -30.92 7.39
CA LYS A 457 17.81 -31.82 8.47
C LYS A 457 17.61 -31.07 9.78
N GLU A 458 18.50 -30.13 10.09
CA GLU A 458 18.50 -29.39 11.36
C GLU A 458 17.38 -28.34 11.42
N ASN A 459 17.00 -27.79 10.26
CA ASN A 459 16.07 -26.65 10.19
C ASN A 459 14.70 -27.01 9.57
N GLU A 460 14.41 -28.30 9.35
CA GLU A 460 13.09 -28.74 8.87
C GLU A 460 11.98 -28.15 9.74
N GLY A 461 10.95 -27.57 9.11
CA GLY A 461 9.86 -26.91 9.80
C GLY A 461 10.06 -25.43 10.09
N HIS A 462 11.27 -24.90 9.90
CA HIS A 462 11.65 -23.54 10.32
C HIS A 462 12.16 -22.65 9.17
N PHE A 463 12.10 -23.13 7.92
CA PHE A 463 12.74 -22.44 6.79
C PHE A 463 12.26 -20.99 6.64
N TRP A 464 10.96 -20.71 6.72
CA TRP A 464 10.45 -19.33 6.53
C TRP A 464 11.06 -18.28 7.49
N GLY A 465 11.34 -18.69 8.73
CA GLY A 465 11.96 -17.84 9.74
C GLY A 465 13.45 -17.58 9.47
N ILE A 466 14.08 -18.40 8.63
CA ILE A 466 15.49 -18.29 8.27
C ILE A 466 15.59 -17.67 6.87
N VAL A 467 15.90 -16.37 6.84
CA VAL A 467 15.83 -15.56 5.62
C VAL A 467 16.66 -16.13 4.46
N SER A 468 17.84 -16.69 4.75
CA SER A 468 18.73 -17.28 3.74
C SER A 468 18.12 -18.47 2.99
N THR A 469 17.05 -19.08 3.48
CA THR A 469 16.36 -20.18 2.80
C THR A 469 15.28 -19.71 1.82
N ARG A 470 14.85 -18.45 1.90
CA ARG A 470 13.72 -17.92 1.11
C ARG A 470 13.98 -17.93 -0.40
N PRO A 471 15.19 -17.63 -0.93
CA PRO A 471 15.48 -17.79 -2.36
C PRO A 471 15.22 -19.23 -2.86
N PHE A 472 15.62 -20.24 -2.07
CA PHE A 472 15.35 -21.64 -2.39
C PHE A 472 13.85 -21.98 -2.36
N MET A 473 13.13 -21.51 -1.33
CA MET A 473 11.68 -21.72 -1.21
C MET A 473 10.90 -21.07 -2.36
N ARG A 474 11.30 -19.86 -2.77
CA ARG A 474 10.74 -19.13 -3.91
C ARG A 474 10.97 -19.90 -5.21
N ALA A 475 12.19 -20.38 -5.45
CA ALA A 475 12.53 -21.21 -6.61
C ALA A 475 11.69 -22.49 -6.67
N LYS A 476 11.51 -23.20 -5.55
CA LYS A 476 10.65 -24.39 -5.47
C LYS A 476 9.18 -24.08 -5.77
N GLN A 477 8.66 -22.95 -5.26
CA GLN A 477 7.28 -22.55 -5.49
C GLN A 477 7.06 -22.22 -6.97
N ASN A 478 7.97 -21.44 -7.57
CA ASN A 478 7.92 -21.11 -8.99
C ASN A 478 8.00 -22.37 -9.87
N TYR A 479 8.81 -23.36 -9.48
CA TYR A 479 8.86 -24.65 -10.18
C TYR A 479 7.57 -25.45 -10.02
N ALA A 480 6.96 -25.46 -8.83
CA ALA A 480 5.66 -26.11 -8.64
C ALA A 480 4.57 -25.49 -9.53
N MET A 481 4.53 -24.16 -9.63
CA MET A 481 3.60 -23.42 -10.49
C MET A 481 3.87 -23.69 -11.98
N PHE A 482 5.15 -23.70 -12.38
CA PHE A 482 5.52 -24.09 -13.75
C PHE A 482 5.02 -25.50 -14.09
N LEU A 483 5.23 -26.48 -13.20
CA LEU A 483 4.78 -27.85 -13.40
C LEU A 483 3.25 -27.94 -13.48
N GLU A 484 2.54 -27.17 -12.66
CA GLU A 484 1.08 -27.12 -12.63
C GLU A 484 0.51 -26.54 -13.94
N ALA A 485 1.05 -25.41 -14.41
CA ALA A 485 0.69 -24.80 -15.70
C ALA A 485 0.93 -25.75 -16.90
N HIS A 486 1.94 -26.61 -16.80
CA HIS A 486 2.26 -27.65 -17.81
C HIS A 486 1.57 -29.00 -17.52
N GLN A 487 0.58 -29.03 -16.63
CA GLN A 487 -0.23 -30.19 -16.27
C GLN A 487 0.57 -31.39 -15.71
N ARG A 488 1.79 -31.16 -15.24
CA ARG A 488 2.65 -32.13 -14.55
C ARG A 488 2.31 -32.20 -13.06
N PHE A 489 1.02 -32.44 -12.78
CA PHE A 489 0.43 -32.29 -11.46
C PHE A 489 1.09 -33.15 -10.37
N SER A 490 1.52 -34.38 -10.70
CA SER A 490 2.16 -35.26 -9.71
C SER A 490 3.52 -34.73 -9.24
N GLU A 491 4.27 -34.08 -10.14
CA GLU A 491 5.55 -33.46 -9.83
C GLU A 491 5.36 -32.14 -9.08
N ALA A 492 4.36 -31.34 -9.46
CA ALA A 492 3.97 -30.14 -8.72
C ALA A 492 3.60 -30.47 -7.26
N VAL A 493 2.81 -31.53 -7.05
CA VAL A 493 2.49 -32.04 -5.71
C VAL A 493 3.74 -32.39 -4.91
N TYR A 494 4.73 -33.05 -5.52
CA TYR A 494 5.97 -33.37 -4.82
C TYR A 494 6.70 -32.10 -4.34
N GLN A 495 6.77 -31.06 -5.17
CA GLN A 495 7.40 -29.80 -4.78
C GLN A 495 6.64 -29.10 -3.64
N LEU A 496 5.32 -29.05 -3.71
CA LEU A 496 4.45 -28.41 -2.71
C LEU A 496 4.43 -29.17 -1.38
N GLU A 497 4.34 -30.51 -1.40
CA GLU A 497 4.45 -31.34 -0.19
C GLU A 497 5.77 -31.08 0.54
N ASP A 498 6.86 -30.95 -0.22
CA ASP A 498 8.17 -30.66 0.32
C ASP A 498 8.26 -29.23 0.89
N LEU A 499 7.64 -28.24 0.24
CA LEU A 499 7.54 -26.88 0.78
C LEU A 499 6.75 -26.83 2.10
N ILE A 500 5.62 -27.56 2.19
CA ILE A 500 4.82 -27.65 3.43
C ILE A 500 5.62 -28.35 4.54
N ARG A 501 6.42 -29.39 4.22
CA ARG A 501 7.31 -30.03 5.19
C ARG A 501 8.35 -29.04 5.75
N LEU A 502 8.95 -28.23 4.87
CA LEU A 502 9.98 -27.25 5.26
C LEU A 502 9.39 -26.01 5.96
N ASN A 503 8.15 -25.65 5.63
CA ASN A 503 7.40 -24.52 6.17
C ASN A 503 5.94 -24.92 6.51
N PRO A 504 5.70 -25.59 7.66
CA PRO A 504 4.37 -26.08 8.05
C PRO A 504 3.36 -24.98 8.33
N ASN A 505 3.79 -23.75 8.63
CA ASN A 505 2.87 -22.62 8.78
C ASN A 505 2.36 -22.10 7.43
N ASP A 506 2.95 -22.58 6.34
CA ASP A 506 2.64 -22.25 4.96
C ASP A 506 2.57 -20.75 4.69
N ASN A 507 3.60 -20.03 5.14
CA ASN A 507 3.73 -18.59 4.90
C ASN A 507 3.76 -18.18 3.41
N GLN A 508 3.94 -19.14 2.49
CA GLN A 508 3.91 -18.93 1.04
C GLN A 508 2.55 -19.22 0.39
N GLY A 509 1.56 -19.73 1.13
CA GLY A 509 0.23 -20.07 0.60
C GLY A 509 0.21 -21.27 -0.35
N ASN A 510 1.13 -22.22 -0.20
CA ASN A 510 1.22 -23.42 -1.04
C ASN A 510 0.05 -24.40 -0.83
N ARG A 511 -0.62 -24.35 0.34
CA ARG A 511 -1.69 -25.30 0.68
C ARG A 511 -2.92 -25.13 -0.20
N ASP A 512 -3.23 -23.92 -0.66
CA ASP A 512 -4.34 -23.65 -1.57
C ASP A 512 -4.08 -24.28 -2.95
N ILE A 513 -2.84 -24.23 -3.45
CA ILE A 513 -2.46 -24.96 -4.68
C ILE A 513 -2.49 -26.47 -4.44
N LEU A 514 -1.96 -26.92 -3.29
CA LEU A 514 -1.83 -28.34 -2.99
C LEU A 514 -3.19 -29.04 -2.83
N ILE A 515 -4.19 -28.38 -2.20
CA ILE A 515 -5.52 -28.96 -2.05
C ILE A 515 -6.20 -29.16 -3.41
N GLU A 516 -6.09 -28.20 -4.32
CA GLU A 516 -6.63 -28.27 -5.68
C GLU A 516 -6.01 -29.47 -6.44
N LEU A 517 -4.69 -29.62 -6.37
CA LEU A 517 -3.99 -30.73 -7.00
C LEU A 517 -4.30 -32.10 -6.38
N TYR A 518 -4.48 -32.17 -5.06
CA TYR A 518 -4.92 -33.42 -4.43
C TYR A 518 -6.31 -33.85 -4.90
N ILE A 519 -7.25 -32.91 -5.03
CA ILE A 519 -8.60 -33.21 -5.51
C ILE A 519 -8.55 -33.62 -6.98
N ARG A 520 -7.79 -32.91 -7.82
CA ARG A 520 -7.60 -33.22 -9.26
C ARG A 520 -6.98 -34.60 -9.50
N LEU A 521 -6.03 -35.01 -8.66
CA LEU A 521 -5.39 -36.32 -8.73
C LEU A 521 -6.10 -37.41 -7.93
N GLU A 522 -7.33 -37.14 -7.45
CA GLU A 522 -8.13 -38.08 -6.66
C GLU A 522 -7.41 -38.61 -5.41
N LYS A 523 -6.48 -37.82 -4.84
CA LYS A 523 -5.74 -38.13 -3.61
C LYS A 523 -6.58 -37.80 -2.39
N TRP A 524 -7.78 -38.39 -2.30
CA TRP A 524 -8.83 -38.04 -1.32
C TRP A 524 -8.35 -38.05 0.12
N ALA A 525 -7.60 -39.08 0.54
CA ALA A 525 -7.11 -39.18 1.91
C ALA A 525 -6.11 -38.06 2.25
N LYS A 526 -5.29 -37.63 1.28
CA LYS A 526 -4.37 -36.50 1.46
C LYS A 526 -5.13 -35.16 1.49
N ALA A 527 -6.12 -34.98 0.62
CA ALA A 527 -6.99 -33.80 0.64
C ALA A 527 -7.73 -33.66 1.98
N GLU A 528 -8.37 -34.73 2.46
CA GLU A 528 -9.06 -34.75 3.75
C GLU A 528 -8.10 -34.48 4.91
N LYS A 529 -6.90 -35.07 4.90
CA LYS A 529 -5.88 -34.80 5.92
C LYS A 529 -5.49 -33.33 5.93
N LEU A 530 -5.16 -32.76 4.76
CA LEU A 530 -4.73 -31.37 4.63
C LEU A 530 -5.82 -30.39 5.10
N LEU A 531 -7.08 -30.61 4.70
CA LEU A 531 -8.23 -29.81 5.15
C LEU A 531 -8.46 -29.89 6.68
N ASN A 532 -8.14 -31.01 7.30
CA ASN A 532 -8.31 -31.19 8.75
C ASN A 532 -7.12 -30.66 9.56
N GLU A 533 -5.95 -30.55 8.94
CA GLU A 533 -4.74 -29.99 9.55
C GLU A 533 -4.80 -28.45 9.59
N TYR A 534 -5.31 -27.82 8.53
CA TYR A 534 -5.41 -26.35 8.40
C TYR A 534 -6.87 -25.87 8.44
N ILE A 535 -7.58 -26.09 9.55
CA ILE A 535 -8.98 -25.70 9.69
C ILE A 535 -9.12 -24.17 9.61
N GLY A 536 -9.96 -23.71 8.70
CA GLY A 536 -10.16 -22.30 8.39
C GLY A 536 -9.02 -21.67 7.57
N GLY A 537 -8.09 -22.48 7.05
CA GLY A 537 -6.86 -22.01 6.40
C GLY A 537 -6.94 -21.87 4.88
N PHE A 538 -8.04 -22.28 4.24
CA PHE A 538 -8.16 -22.30 2.77
C PHE A 538 -9.12 -21.26 2.27
N ILE A 539 -8.81 -20.75 1.07
CA ILE A 539 -9.75 -19.96 0.27
C ILE A 539 -10.91 -20.86 -0.15
N GLY A 540 -12.14 -20.51 0.22
CA GLY A 540 -13.31 -21.31 -0.11
C GLY A 540 -13.30 -22.73 0.48
N GLU A 541 -12.79 -22.93 1.69
CA GLU A 541 -12.67 -24.25 2.35
C GLU A 541 -13.93 -25.11 2.26
N GLY A 542 -15.11 -24.53 2.51
CA GLY A 542 -16.40 -25.22 2.43
C GLY A 542 -16.64 -25.85 1.07
N TYR A 543 -16.23 -25.17 0.00
CA TYR A 543 -16.34 -25.69 -1.36
C TYR A 543 -15.34 -26.81 -1.64
N HIS A 544 -14.09 -26.72 -1.17
CA HIS A 544 -13.12 -27.82 -1.28
C HIS A 544 -13.62 -29.08 -0.54
N ARG A 545 -14.14 -28.93 0.69
CA ARG A 545 -14.73 -30.05 1.44
C ARG A 545 -15.92 -30.67 0.71
N THR A 546 -16.76 -29.83 0.12
CA THR A 546 -17.90 -30.28 -0.69
C THR A 546 -17.42 -31.06 -1.91
N LEU A 547 -16.42 -30.55 -2.64
CA LEU A 547 -15.87 -31.20 -3.82
C LEU A 547 -15.31 -32.59 -3.50
N VAL A 548 -14.51 -32.69 -2.43
CA VAL A 548 -13.92 -33.96 -1.99
C VAL A 548 -15.01 -35.00 -1.70
N GLU A 549 -16.02 -34.65 -0.92
CA GLU A 549 -17.11 -35.57 -0.59
C GLU A 549 -17.95 -35.93 -1.83
N LEU A 550 -18.25 -34.94 -2.66
CA LEU A 550 -19.08 -35.09 -3.85
C LEU A 550 -18.42 -35.98 -4.91
N LEU A 551 -17.14 -35.76 -5.20
CA LEU A 551 -16.41 -36.55 -6.19
C LEU A 551 -16.12 -37.97 -5.70
N LYS A 552 -15.90 -38.15 -4.39
CA LYS A 552 -15.65 -39.46 -3.77
C LYS A 552 -16.91 -40.32 -3.63
N ASN A 553 -18.03 -39.72 -3.21
CA ASN A 553 -19.22 -40.46 -2.78
C ASN A 553 -20.51 -40.09 -3.54
N GLY A 554 -20.49 -39.10 -4.43
CA GLY A 554 -21.67 -38.55 -5.07
C GLY A 554 -22.54 -37.70 -4.12
N ILE A 555 -23.83 -37.56 -4.46
CA ILE A 555 -24.78 -36.80 -3.63
C ILE A 555 -25.15 -37.62 -2.39
N THR A 556 -24.46 -37.37 -1.29
CA THR A 556 -24.79 -37.88 0.04
C THR A 556 -25.44 -36.79 0.91
N GLU A 557 -26.06 -37.15 2.04
CA GLU A 557 -26.53 -36.16 3.02
C GLU A 557 -25.37 -35.34 3.60
N LYS A 558 -24.17 -35.94 3.69
CA LYS A 558 -22.94 -35.24 4.07
C LYS A 558 -22.53 -34.21 3.01
N ALA A 559 -22.59 -34.55 1.72
CA ALA A 559 -22.30 -33.62 0.63
C ALA A 559 -23.26 -32.42 0.65
N LYS A 560 -24.57 -32.67 0.83
CA LYS A 560 -25.57 -31.59 0.97
C LYS A 560 -25.33 -30.72 2.19
N HIS A 561 -24.94 -31.31 3.32
CA HIS A 561 -24.63 -30.56 4.53
C HIS A 561 -23.39 -29.66 4.34
N LEU A 562 -22.32 -30.20 3.76
CA LEU A 562 -21.11 -29.43 3.45
C LEU A 562 -21.40 -28.30 2.45
N TRP A 563 -22.20 -28.58 1.43
CA TRP A 563 -22.64 -27.56 0.46
C TRP A 563 -23.38 -26.42 1.15
N ARG A 564 -24.40 -26.71 1.96
CA ARG A 564 -25.14 -25.68 2.73
C ARG A 564 -24.22 -24.86 3.63
N LYS A 565 -23.19 -25.48 4.20
CA LYS A 565 -22.20 -24.77 5.00
C LYS A 565 -21.35 -23.84 4.13
N ALA A 566 -20.88 -24.31 2.98
CA ALA A 566 -20.13 -23.51 2.00
C ALA A 566 -20.94 -22.28 1.52
N LEU A 567 -22.24 -22.46 1.29
CA LEU A 567 -23.16 -21.38 0.91
C LEU A 567 -23.28 -20.28 1.97
N VAL A 568 -23.19 -20.65 3.25
CA VAL A 568 -23.25 -19.69 4.36
C VAL A 568 -21.90 -18.99 4.54
N GLU A 569 -20.79 -19.72 4.35
CA GLU A 569 -19.44 -19.20 4.56
C GLU A 569 -18.99 -18.26 3.44
N LEU A 570 -19.37 -18.53 2.19
CA LEU A 570 -18.94 -17.74 1.04
C LEU A 570 -20.02 -17.77 -0.07
N PRO A 571 -21.16 -17.07 0.15
CA PRO A 571 -22.33 -17.12 -0.74
C PRO A 571 -22.03 -16.60 -2.15
N ASP A 572 -21.16 -15.59 -2.27
CA ASP A 572 -20.87 -14.90 -3.52
C ASP A 572 -20.11 -15.76 -4.54
N ALA A 573 -19.56 -16.91 -4.13
CA ALA A 573 -18.89 -17.82 -5.07
C ALA A 573 -19.89 -18.53 -6.00
N VAL A 574 -21.15 -18.72 -5.59
CA VAL A 574 -22.11 -19.50 -6.38
C VAL A 574 -22.47 -18.87 -7.72
N PRO A 575 -22.81 -17.57 -7.80
CA PRO A 575 -23.11 -16.94 -9.09
C PRO A 575 -21.95 -17.07 -10.09
N TYR A 576 -20.69 -16.97 -9.63
CA TYR A 576 -19.52 -17.19 -10.47
C TYR A 576 -19.41 -18.65 -10.92
N LEU A 577 -19.47 -19.59 -9.97
CA LEU A 577 -19.39 -21.01 -10.26
C LEU A 577 -20.48 -21.47 -11.23
N LYS A 578 -21.67 -20.87 -11.17
CA LYS A 578 -22.81 -21.17 -12.06
C LYS A 578 -22.73 -20.47 -13.41
N GLY A 579 -21.85 -19.49 -13.58
CA GLY A 579 -21.81 -18.63 -14.76
C GLY A 579 -22.95 -17.61 -14.83
N GLU A 580 -23.61 -17.33 -13.70
CA GLU A 580 -24.65 -16.31 -13.58
C GLU A 580 -24.05 -14.89 -13.47
N LYS A 581 -22.81 -14.78 -13.00
CA LYS A 581 -22.03 -13.55 -12.94
C LYS A 581 -20.67 -13.74 -13.64
N PRO A 582 -20.21 -12.79 -14.47
CA PRO A 582 -18.88 -12.87 -15.07
C PRO A 582 -17.80 -12.69 -13.99
N LEU A 583 -16.71 -13.44 -14.09
CA LEU A 583 -15.54 -13.29 -13.21
C LEU A 583 -14.86 -11.94 -13.48
N PRO A 584 -14.68 -11.08 -12.45
CA PRO A 584 -13.88 -9.86 -12.56
C PRO A 584 -12.38 -10.19 -12.60
N SER A 585 -11.53 -9.17 -12.73
CA SER A 585 -10.08 -9.32 -12.55
C SER A 585 -9.76 -9.84 -11.16
N LEU A 586 -8.70 -10.64 -11.05
CA LEU A 586 -8.18 -11.11 -9.77
C LEU A 586 -7.81 -9.90 -8.90
N PRO A 587 -8.30 -9.81 -7.65
CA PRO A 587 -7.93 -8.74 -6.75
C PRO A 587 -6.52 -8.98 -6.16
N ASP A 588 -5.79 -7.90 -5.86
CA ASP A 588 -4.45 -7.98 -5.25
C ASP A 588 -4.48 -8.57 -3.83
N PHE A 589 -5.58 -8.31 -3.12
CA PHE A 589 -5.84 -8.84 -1.78
C PHE A 589 -7.29 -9.33 -1.68
N TYR A 590 -7.54 -10.26 -0.76
CA TYR A 590 -8.90 -10.71 -0.46
C TYR A 590 -9.18 -10.68 1.04
N GLN A 591 -10.45 -10.50 1.39
CA GLN A 591 -10.95 -10.62 2.74
C GLN A 591 -11.80 -11.89 2.87
N LYS A 592 -11.55 -12.65 3.93
CA LYS A 592 -12.26 -13.90 4.19
C LYS A 592 -13.77 -13.67 4.40
N GLY A 593 -14.60 -14.48 3.75
CA GLY A 593 -16.07 -14.42 3.76
C GLY A 593 -16.66 -13.41 2.79
N THR A 594 -15.85 -12.70 2.00
CA THR A 594 -16.31 -11.62 1.11
C THR A 594 -16.32 -12.03 -0.36
N GLU A 595 -16.94 -11.22 -1.20
CA GLU A 595 -16.91 -11.37 -2.65
C GLU A 595 -15.47 -11.43 -3.21
N SER A 596 -14.50 -10.73 -2.63
CA SER A 596 -13.10 -10.83 -3.07
C SER A 596 -12.52 -12.24 -2.91
N GLU A 597 -12.84 -12.95 -1.81
CA GLU A 597 -12.48 -14.37 -1.63
C GLU A 597 -13.21 -15.24 -2.66
N ALA A 598 -14.49 -14.94 -2.93
CA ALA A 598 -15.28 -15.68 -3.91
C ALA A 598 -14.69 -15.58 -5.32
N VAL A 599 -14.20 -14.40 -5.72
CA VAL A 599 -13.51 -14.19 -7.00
C VAL A 599 -12.22 -15.01 -7.06
N VAL A 600 -11.39 -14.99 -6.00
CA VAL A 600 -10.16 -15.78 -5.96
C VAL A 600 -10.46 -17.28 -6.00
N TYR A 601 -11.44 -17.74 -5.23
CA TYR A 601 -11.86 -19.15 -5.25
C TYR A 601 -12.34 -19.57 -6.65
N ALA A 602 -13.29 -18.82 -7.21
CA ALA A 602 -13.95 -19.17 -8.47
C ALA A 602 -12.98 -19.08 -9.66
N SER A 603 -12.12 -18.06 -9.74
CA SER A 603 -11.12 -17.92 -10.81
C SER A 603 -10.18 -19.13 -10.90
N ARG A 604 -9.82 -19.72 -9.76
CA ARG A 604 -8.94 -20.90 -9.72
C ARG A 604 -9.66 -22.23 -9.94
N ASN A 605 -10.92 -22.33 -9.50
CA ASN A 605 -11.61 -23.63 -9.39
C ASN A 605 -12.72 -23.85 -10.43
N ILE A 606 -13.19 -22.82 -11.14
CA ILE A 606 -14.36 -22.95 -12.05
C ILE A 606 -14.16 -24.01 -13.12
N ASP A 607 -13.01 -24.01 -13.81
CA ASP A 607 -12.68 -24.98 -14.85
C ASP A 607 -12.67 -26.39 -14.26
N PHE A 608 -12.15 -26.54 -13.05
CA PHE A 608 -12.12 -27.82 -12.37
C PHE A 608 -13.52 -28.32 -11.95
N TRP A 609 -14.41 -27.43 -11.49
CA TRP A 609 -15.81 -27.77 -11.23
C TRP A 609 -16.50 -28.28 -12.51
N VAL A 610 -16.18 -27.71 -13.66
CA VAL A 610 -16.72 -28.12 -14.97
C VAL A 610 -16.12 -29.45 -15.42
N ASP A 611 -14.79 -29.57 -15.46
CA ASP A 611 -14.05 -30.71 -15.97
C ASP A 611 -14.28 -31.99 -15.15
N SER A 612 -14.33 -31.86 -13.81
CA SER A 612 -14.64 -32.97 -12.92
C SER A 612 -16.11 -33.43 -13.01
N GLY A 613 -16.97 -32.67 -13.67
CA GLY A 613 -18.40 -32.87 -13.69
C GLY A 613 -19.11 -32.51 -12.39
N ALA A 614 -18.39 -32.00 -11.38
CA ALA A 614 -18.93 -31.56 -10.10
C ALA A 614 -20.05 -30.51 -10.29
N TYR A 615 -19.91 -29.64 -11.29
CA TYR A 615 -20.89 -28.61 -11.66
C TYR A 615 -22.30 -29.20 -11.88
N ARG A 616 -22.41 -30.41 -12.44
CA ARG A 616 -23.71 -31.05 -12.72
C ARG A 616 -24.53 -31.34 -11.46
N TYR A 617 -23.87 -31.40 -10.31
CA TYR A 617 -24.51 -31.63 -9.02
C TYR A 617 -25.00 -30.33 -8.37
N LEU A 618 -24.59 -29.14 -8.84
CA LEU A 618 -25.00 -27.85 -8.26
C LEU A 618 -26.52 -27.64 -8.28
N SER A 619 -27.23 -28.25 -9.24
CA SER A 619 -28.70 -28.20 -9.31
C SER A 619 -29.42 -29.21 -8.40
N LYS A 620 -28.67 -30.15 -7.81
CA LYS A 620 -29.18 -31.29 -7.02
C LYS A 620 -28.74 -31.27 -5.55
N LEU A 621 -27.76 -30.43 -5.22
CA LEU A 621 -27.30 -30.11 -3.87
C LEU A 621 -28.18 -29.02 -3.26
#